data_AF-A0A0D9P3G8-F1
#
_entry.id   AF-A0A0D9P3G8-F1
#
_cell.length_a   1.000
_cell.length_b   1.000
_cell.length_c   1.000
_cell.angle_alpha   90.00
_cell.angle_beta   90.00
_cell.angle_gamma   90.00
#
_symmetry.space_group_name_H-M   'P 1'
#
loop_
_entity.id
_entity.type
_entity.pdbx_description
1 polymer ?
#
loop_
_entity_poly.entity_id
_entity_poly.type
_entity_poly.pdbx_seq_one_letter_code
_entity_poly.pdbx_strand_id
1 'polypeptide(L)'
;MASLIDDFVPSITYKSLPLISHVAEAPELYARDLQDLRELLRKRSVPRGHFDSEVMVFDRVTIPGLGVAQIMKPIVPTENSQLRGIHFFVGENASLQAYEYSNYKVPDMSNYGPFLAEFCTIISERRLQRTFGLKLQCSQELD
;
A
#
# COMPACT_ATOMS: atom_id res chain seq x y z
N MET A 1 -17.41 8.30 3.33
CA MET A 1 -16.02 8.68 3.63
C MET A 1 -15.19 7.42 3.56
N ALA A 2 -14.05 7.42 2.84
CA ALA A 2 -13.13 6.29 2.93
C ALA A 2 -12.59 6.21 4.36
N SER A 3 -12.78 5.06 5.01
CA SER A 3 -12.24 4.79 6.33
C SER A 3 -10.91 4.05 6.19
N LEU A 4 -9.90 4.45 6.96
CA LEU A 4 -8.68 3.69 7.12
C LEU A 4 -8.92 2.63 8.21
N ILE A 5 -8.67 1.37 7.89
CA ILE A 5 -8.71 0.29 8.88
C ILE A 5 -7.34 0.26 9.57
N ASP A 6 -7.32 0.61 10.86
CA ASP A 6 -6.13 0.58 11.72
C ASP A 6 -6.03 -0.76 12.47
N ASP A 7 -6.08 -1.85 11.72
CA ASP A 7 -5.95 -3.22 12.23
C ASP A 7 -5.27 -4.11 11.19
N PHE A 8 -4.64 -5.19 11.65
CA PHE A 8 -3.95 -6.14 10.79
C PHE A 8 -4.92 -6.87 9.87
N VAL A 9 -4.53 -7.02 8.61
CA VAL A 9 -5.32 -7.79 7.64
C VAL A 9 -5.43 -9.25 8.09
N PRO A 10 -6.64 -9.84 8.14
CA PRO A 10 -6.80 -11.25 8.45
C PRO A 10 -6.06 -12.13 7.44
N SER A 11 -5.47 -13.24 7.90
CA SER A 11 -4.68 -14.14 7.05
C SER A 11 -5.46 -14.69 5.85
N ILE A 12 -6.76 -14.91 5.99
CA ILE A 12 -7.64 -15.35 4.90
C ILE A 12 -7.82 -14.28 3.83
N THR A 13 -8.00 -13.01 4.24
CA THR A 13 -8.11 -11.87 3.34
C THR A 13 -6.81 -11.66 2.59
N TYR A 14 -5.70 -11.73 3.32
CA TYR A 14 -4.38 -11.60 2.75
C TYR A 14 -4.08 -12.66 1.66
N LYS A 15 -4.34 -13.94 1.96
CA LYS A 15 -4.15 -15.04 1.00
C LYS A 15 -5.10 -14.99 -0.19
N SER A 16 -6.13 -14.14 -0.15
CA SER A 16 -7.06 -13.95 -1.26
C SER A 16 -6.62 -12.83 -2.21
N LEU A 17 -5.56 -12.09 -1.86
CA LEU A 17 -4.99 -11.08 -2.74
C LEU A 17 -4.39 -11.76 -3.99
N PRO A 18 -4.50 -11.13 -5.16
CA PRO A 18 -3.93 -11.67 -6.39
C PRO A 18 -2.40 -11.69 -6.31
N LEU A 19 -1.80 -12.74 -6.89
CA LEU A 19 -0.36 -12.79 -7.12
C LEU A 19 0.04 -11.73 -8.17
N ILE A 20 1.28 -11.23 -8.10
CA ILE A 20 1.87 -10.30 -9.08
C ILE A 20 1.65 -10.80 -10.51
N SER A 21 1.87 -12.10 -10.76
CA SER A 21 1.69 -12.71 -12.08
C SER A 21 0.26 -12.61 -12.61
N HIS A 22 -0.75 -12.56 -11.74
CA HIS A 22 -2.15 -12.41 -12.14
C HIS A 22 -2.52 -10.99 -12.53
N VAL A 23 -1.70 -9.99 -12.17
CA VAL A 23 -1.94 -8.56 -12.43
C VAL A 23 -0.82 -7.92 -13.24
N ALA A 24 0.12 -8.70 -13.77
CA ALA A 24 1.28 -8.19 -14.50
C ALA A 24 0.91 -7.36 -15.74
N GLU A 25 -0.20 -7.72 -16.41
CA GLU A 25 -0.72 -7.02 -17.60
C GLU A 25 -1.72 -5.90 -17.25
N ALA A 26 -2.01 -5.68 -15.96
CA ALA A 26 -2.95 -4.65 -15.52
C ALA A 26 -2.59 -3.23 -15.98
N PRO A 27 -1.31 -2.82 -16.01
CA PRO A 27 -0.94 -1.49 -16.51
C PRO A 27 -1.34 -1.26 -17.98
N GLU A 28 -1.26 -2.29 -18.82
CA GLU A 28 -1.67 -2.23 -20.23
C GLU A 28 -3.19 -2.35 -20.38
N LEU A 29 -3.82 -3.31 -19.70
CA LEU A 29 -5.26 -3.58 -19.78
C LEU A 29 -6.11 -2.42 -19.26
N TYR A 30 -5.65 -1.75 -18.19
CA TYR A 30 -6.36 -0.66 -17.52
C TYR A 30 -5.63 0.69 -17.68
N ALA A 31 -4.96 0.91 -18.82
CA ALA A 31 -4.13 2.08 -19.05
C ALA A 31 -4.86 3.42 -18.84
N ARG A 32 -6.15 3.50 -19.20
CA ARG A 32 -6.98 4.71 -18.97
C ARG A 32 -7.26 4.93 -17.48
N ASP A 33 -7.61 3.88 -16.75
CA ASP A 33 -7.85 3.96 -15.32
C ASP A 33 -6.57 4.33 -14.57
N LEU A 34 -5.44 3.75 -14.98
CA LEU A 34 -4.13 4.09 -14.45
C LEU A 34 -3.76 5.55 -14.73
N GLN A 35 -4.12 6.09 -15.89
CA GLN A 35 -3.93 7.51 -16.20
C GLN A 35 -4.78 8.41 -15.28
N ASP A 36 -6.06 8.08 -15.07
CA ASP A 36 -6.93 8.84 -14.18
C ASP A 36 -6.42 8.84 -12.73
N LEU A 37 -5.92 7.69 -12.24
CA LEU A 37 -5.29 7.57 -10.94
C LEU A 37 -4.00 8.41 -10.84
N ARG A 38 -3.19 8.44 -11.90
CA ARG A 38 -1.99 9.29 -11.97
C ARG A 38 -2.34 10.79 -11.97
N GLU A 39 -3.41 11.18 -12.66
CA GLU A 39 -3.88 12.55 -12.65
C GLU A 39 -4.40 12.97 -11.28
N LEU A 40 -5.08 12.07 -10.57
CA LEU A 40 -5.52 12.29 -9.19
C LEU A 40 -4.32 12.55 -8.26
N LEU A 41 -3.26 11.74 -8.35
CA LEU A 41 -2.01 11.95 -7.60
C LEU A 41 -1.40 13.33 -7.88
N ARG A 42 -1.36 13.74 -9.16
CA ARG A 42 -0.81 15.04 -9.58
C ARG A 42 -1.64 16.22 -9.07
N LYS A 43 -2.97 16.13 -9.08
CA LYS A 43 -3.88 17.19 -8.61
C LYS A 43 -3.75 17.45 -7.11
N ARG A 44 -3.32 16.46 -6.34
CA ARG A 44 -3.30 16.49 -4.86
C ARG A 44 -1.89 16.59 -4.26
N SER A 45 -0.86 16.81 -5.07
CA SER A 45 0.55 16.92 -4.63
C SER A 45 1.03 15.73 -3.79
N VAL A 46 0.58 14.52 -4.12
CA VAL A 46 0.96 13.28 -3.41
C VAL A 46 2.21 12.68 -4.08
N PRO A 47 3.22 12.19 -3.32
CA PRO A 47 4.41 11.54 -3.88
C PRO A 47 4.07 10.36 -4.80
N ARG A 48 4.96 10.07 -5.77
CA ARG A 48 4.77 8.99 -6.77
C ARG A 48 4.85 7.61 -6.10
N GLY A 49 3.97 6.68 -6.49
CA GLY A 49 3.95 5.29 -5.99
C GLY A 49 4.21 4.22 -7.06
N HIS A 50 4.63 3.04 -6.62
CA HIS A 50 4.80 1.79 -7.39
C HIS A 50 3.90 0.70 -6.77
N PHE A 51 3.45 -0.28 -7.56
CA PHE A 51 2.52 -1.34 -7.12
C PHE A 51 3.27 -2.67 -6.93
N ASP A 52 3.05 -3.37 -5.81
CA ASP A 52 3.55 -4.74 -5.61
C ASP A 52 2.75 -5.51 -4.52
N SER A 53 2.82 -6.85 -4.51
CA SER A 53 1.98 -7.74 -3.66
C SER A 53 2.76 -8.73 -2.77
N GLU A 54 2.63 -8.62 -1.43
CA GLU A 54 2.42 -9.65 -0.38
C GLU A 54 2.83 -9.09 1.04
N VAL A 55 2.07 -9.30 2.15
CA VAL A 55 2.31 -8.84 3.55
C VAL A 55 3.65 -9.31 4.07
N MET A 56 4.62 -8.47 3.76
CA MET A 56 5.98 -8.58 4.15
C MET A 56 6.28 -7.36 4.98
N VAL A 57 6.91 -7.58 6.14
CA VAL A 57 7.44 -6.46 6.89
C VAL A 57 8.80 -6.14 6.31
N PHE A 58 8.94 -4.93 5.79
CA PHE A 58 10.25 -4.38 5.46
C PHE A 58 10.91 -3.97 6.76
N ASP A 59 11.93 -4.73 7.15
CA ASP A 59 12.77 -4.46 8.31
C ASP A 59 14.14 -3.96 7.83
N ARG A 60 14.69 -2.98 8.53
CA ARG A 60 16.05 -2.49 8.28
C ARG A 60 16.97 -3.09 9.31
N VAL A 61 17.89 -3.93 8.86
CA VAL A 61 18.90 -4.55 9.70
C VAL A 61 20.26 -3.94 9.41
N THR A 62 20.94 -3.49 10.46
CA THR A 62 22.32 -3.04 10.36
C THR A 62 23.22 -4.27 10.25
N ILE A 63 23.91 -4.43 9.13
CA ILE A 63 24.90 -5.48 8.91
C ILE A 63 26.29 -4.89 9.21
N PRO A 64 27.00 -5.41 10.23
CA PRO A 64 28.34 -4.94 10.55
C PRO A 64 29.27 -4.99 9.33
N GLY A 65 29.90 -3.87 8.99
CA GLY A 65 30.82 -3.74 7.86
C GLY A 65 30.18 -3.58 6.47
N LEU A 66 28.85 -3.75 6.33
CA LEU A 66 28.13 -3.69 5.05
C LEU A 66 27.05 -2.58 5.00
N GLY A 67 26.76 -1.93 6.13
CA GLY A 67 25.78 -0.84 6.21
C GLY A 67 24.39 -1.33 6.58
N VAL A 68 23.36 -0.58 6.19
CA VAL A 68 21.95 -0.91 6.46
C VAL A 68 21.37 -1.66 5.27
N ALA A 69 20.88 -2.89 5.51
CA ALA A 69 20.17 -3.66 4.51
C ALA A 69 18.67 -3.66 4.83
N GLN A 70 17.85 -3.54 3.80
CA GLN A 70 16.42 -3.79 3.90
C GLN A 70 16.16 -5.28 3.64
N ILE A 71 15.54 -5.95 4.60
CA ILE A 71 15.12 -7.33 4.47
C ILE A 71 13.60 -7.40 4.56
N MET A 72 13.02 -8.34 3.82
CA MET A 72 11.61 -8.69 3.96
C MET A 72 11.52 -9.95 4.80
N LYS A 73 10.78 -9.91 5.91
CA LYS A 73 10.58 -11.08 6.77
C LYS A 73 9.13 -11.16 7.27
N PRO A 74 8.60 -12.37 7.47
CA PRO A 74 7.33 -12.54 8.17
C PRO A 74 7.51 -12.17 9.65
N ILE A 75 6.57 -11.41 10.21
CA ILE A 75 6.53 -11.06 11.63
C ILE A 75 5.15 -11.42 12.17
N VAL A 76 5.09 -12.02 13.36
CA VAL A 76 3.85 -12.13 14.14
C VAL A 76 3.69 -10.82 14.90
N PRO A 77 2.67 -9.99 14.60
CA PRO A 77 2.51 -8.73 15.29
C PRO A 77 2.21 -8.98 16.78
N THR A 78 3.00 -8.36 17.66
CA THR A 78 2.69 -8.26 19.09
C THR A 78 1.97 -6.93 19.35
N GLU A 79 1.18 -6.83 20.42
CA GLU A 79 0.41 -5.62 20.78
C GLU A 79 1.25 -4.32 20.85
N ASN A 80 2.58 -4.42 21.05
CA ASN A 80 3.53 -3.31 21.08
C ASN A 80 4.31 -3.07 19.78
N SER A 81 3.95 -3.75 18.68
CA SER A 81 4.67 -3.60 17.42
C SER A 81 4.35 -2.23 16.80
N GLN A 82 5.36 -1.35 16.68
CA GLN A 82 5.24 -0.03 16.01
C GLN A 82 5.20 -0.19 14.48
N LEU A 83 4.44 -1.17 13.98
CA LEU A 83 4.30 -1.42 12.57
C LEU A 83 3.36 -0.38 11.95
N ARG A 84 3.76 0.11 10.79
CA ARG A 84 3.04 1.14 10.03
C ARG A 84 2.74 0.60 8.64
N GLY A 85 1.48 0.67 8.23
CA GLY A 85 1.06 0.25 6.90
C GLY A 85 1.77 1.06 5.81
N ILE A 86 2.26 0.37 4.78
CA ILE A 86 2.95 0.98 3.64
C ILE A 86 2.34 0.58 2.30
N HIS A 87 1.67 -0.56 2.21
CA HIS A 87 0.84 -0.92 1.05
C HIS A 87 -0.57 -1.21 1.50
N PHE A 88 -1.53 -0.67 0.76
CA PHE A 88 -2.94 -0.68 1.10
C PHE A 88 -3.76 -1.16 -0.09
N PHE A 89 -4.78 -1.97 0.15
CA PHE A 89 -5.81 -2.31 -0.84
C PHE A 89 -7.14 -1.66 -0.45
N VAL A 90 -8.05 -1.55 -1.43
CA VAL A 90 -9.43 -1.09 -1.17
C VAL A 90 -10.31 -2.31 -0.97
N GLY A 91 -10.91 -2.44 0.22
CA GLY A 91 -11.86 -3.49 0.56
C GLY A 91 -13.23 -3.30 -0.08
N GLU A 92 -14.11 -4.30 0.06
CA GLU A 92 -15.45 -4.31 -0.55
C GLU A 92 -16.35 -3.16 -0.08
N ASN A 93 -16.11 -2.64 1.12
CA ASN A 93 -16.79 -1.51 1.72
C ASN A 93 -16.16 -0.14 1.36
N ALA A 94 -15.31 -0.09 0.32
CA ALA A 94 -14.55 1.11 -0.08
C ALA A 94 -13.64 1.67 1.04
N SER A 95 -13.21 0.82 1.96
CA SER A 95 -12.21 1.15 2.99
C SER A 95 -10.80 0.81 2.54
N LEU A 96 -9.81 1.54 3.05
CA LEU A 96 -8.40 1.24 2.83
C LEU A 96 -7.88 0.38 3.98
N GLN A 97 -7.27 -0.76 3.66
CA GLN A 97 -6.64 -1.63 4.63
C GLN A 97 -5.21 -1.93 4.24
N ALA A 98 -4.30 -1.81 5.20
CA ALA A 98 -2.90 -2.15 5.01
C ALA A 98 -2.74 -3.66 4.85
N TYR A 99 -1.98 -4.07 3.83
CA TYR A 99 -1.52 -5.44 3.68
C TYR A 99 0.00 -5.49 3.62
N GLU A 100 0.76 -4.42 3.76
CA GLU A 100 2.20 -4.54 4.04
C GLU A 100 2.58 -3.49 5.05
N TYR A 101 3.58 -3.79 5.88
CA TYR A 101 3.92 -2.98 7.03
C TYR A 101 5.42 -2.70 7.08
N SER A 102 5.80 -1.66 7.79
CA SER A 102 7.19 -1.32 8.06
C SER A 102 7.39 -0.87 9.50
N ASN A 103 8.63 -0.89 9.96
CA ASN A 103 9.03 -0.33 11.25
C ASN A 103 9.65 1.07 11.16
N TYR A 104 9.67 1.69 9.98
CA TYR A 104 10.21 3.03 9.77
C TYR A 104 9.11 4.09 9.71
N LYS A 105 9.52 5.36 9.71
CA LYS A 105 8.61 6.50 9.68
C LYS A 105 7.90 6.58 8.33
N VAL A 106 6.58 6.44 8.35
CA VAL A 106 5.71 6.60 7.17
C VAL A 106 5.06 7.99 7.14
N PRO A 107 4.64 8.50 5.96
CA PRO A 107 3.84 9.71 5.87
C PRO A 107 2.53 9.60 6.67
N ASP A 108 2.12 10.69 7.32
CA ASP A 108 0.84 10.75 8.02
C ASP A 108 -0.33 10.87 7.02
N MET A 109 -1.18 9.84 6.97
CA MET A 109 -2.31 9.77 6.04
C MET A 109 -3.50 10.65 6.43
N SER A 110 -3.56 11.13 7.68
CA SER A 110 -4.72 11.88 8.20
C SER A 110 -5.01 13.16 7.40
N ASN A 111 -3.96 13.77 6.84
CA ASN A 111 -4.05 15.00 6.04
C ASN A 111 -4.51 14.77 4.59
N TYR A 112 -4.65 13.51 4.15
CA TYR A 112 -4.97 13.16 2.77
C TYR A 112 -6.42 12.65 2.59
N GLY A 113 -7.29 12.85 3.58
CA GLY A 113 -8.68 12.36 3.57
C GLY A 113 -9.45 12.55 2.25
N PRO A 114 -9.44 13.75 1.62
CA PRO A 114 -10.10 13.96 0.33
C PRO A 114 -9.52 13.09 -0.81
N PHE A 115 -8.20 12.94 -0.86
CA PHE A 115 -7.54 12.07 -1.83
C PHE A 115 -7.91 10.60 -1.61
N LEU A 116 -7.88 10.14 -0.35
CA LEU A 116 -8.21 8.75 -0.01
C LEU A 116 -9.67 8.42 -0.36
N ALA A 117 -10.59 9.35 -0.12
CA ALA A 117 -11.98 9.20 -0.52
C ALA A 117 -12.14 9.05 -2.04
N GLU A 118 -11.52 9.94 -2.80
CA GLU A 118 -11.58 9.95 -4.27
C GLU A 118 -10.93 8.69 -4.87
N PHE A 119 -9.80 8.26 -4.30
CA PHE A 119 -9.14 7.00 -4.67
C PHE A 119 -10.03 5.78 -4.41
N CYS A 120 -10.58 5.64 -3.21
CA CYS A 120 -11.47 4.51 -2.88
C CYS A 120 -12.71 4.48 -3.77
N THR A 121 -13.28 5.64 -4.10
CA THR A 121 -14.42 5.75 -5.02
C THR A 121 -14.06 5.24 -6.40
N ILE A 122 -12.97 5.73 -7.00
CA ILE A 122 -12.54 5.28 -8.34
C ILE A 122 -12.29 3.77 -8.36
N ILE A 123 -11.54 3.26 -7.37
CA ILE A 123 -11.23 1.83 -7.30
C ILE A 123 -12.50 0.99 -7.16
N SER A 124 -13.46 1.45 -6.36
CA SER A 124 -14.69 0.71 -6.11
C SER A 124 -15.65 0.73 -7.30
N GLU A 125 -15.90 1.91 -7.87
CA GLU A 125 -16.82 2.10 -9.00
C GLU A 125 -16.34 1.37 -10.25
N ARG A 126 -15.02 1.29 -10.45
CA ARG A 126 -14.41 0.64 -11.62
C ARG A 126 -14.03 -0.82 -11.39
N ARG A 127 -14.34 -1.37 -10.20
CA ARG A 127 -14.07 -2.77 -9.82
C ARG A 127 -12.58 -3.16 -9.85
N LEU A 128 -11.71 -2.26 -9.41
CA LEU A 128 -10.24 -2.41 -9.45
C LEU A 128 -9.63 -2.84 -8.11
N GLN A 129 -10.45 -3.24 -7.13
CA GLN A 129 -10.03 -3.59 -5.75
C GLN A 129 -8.96 -4.69 -5.68
N ARG A 130 -8.95 -5.59 -6.67
CA ARG A 130 -7.98 -6.69 -6.80
C ARG A 130 -6.99 -6.45 -7.96
N THR A 131 -6.73 -5.18 -8.25
CA THR A 131 -5.86 -4.80 -9.37
C THR A 131 -4.91 -3.70 -8.95
N PHE A 132 -5.43 -2.64 -8.32
CA PHE A 132 -4.62 -1.52 -7.88
C PHE A 132 -4.70 -1.33 -6.37
N GLY A 133 -3.53 -1.18 -5.75
CA GLY A 133 -3.36 -0.78 -4.35
C GLY A 133 -2.68 0.59 -4.24
N LEU A 134 -2.60 1.12 -3.03
CA LEU A 134 -1.89 2.35 -2.71
C LEU A 134 -0.62 2.01 -1.94
N LYS A 135 0.54 2.38 -2.48
CA LYS A 135 1.83 2.35 -1.77
C LYS A 135 2.19 3.73 -1.24
N LEU A 136 2.60 3.82 0.02
CA LEU A 136 3.24 5.00 0.57
C LEU A 136 4.74 4.98 0.27
N GLN A 137 5.22 6.03 -0.39
CA GLN A 137 6.66 6.23 -0.55
C GLN A 137 7.23 6.74 0.77
N CYS A 138 8.19 6.01 1.33
CA CYS A 138 8.79 6.37 2.60
C CYS A 138 10.12 7.07 2.35
N SER A 139 10.34 8.21 3.01
CA SER A 139 11.44 9.15 2.74
C SER A 139 12.85 8.56 2.88
N GLN A 140 12.99 7.33 3.37
CA GLN A 140 14.27 6.62 3.46
C GLN A 140 14.54 5.67 2.27
N GLU A 141 13.63 5.52 1.30
CA GLU A 141 13.87 4.83 0.02
C GLU A 141 14.68 5.69 -0.98
N LEU A 142 15.07 6.91 -0.59
CA LEU A 142 15.73 7.92 -1.45
C LEU A 142 17.26 8.07 -1.23
N ASP A 143 17.88 7.19 -0.45
CA ASP A 143 19.35 7.14 -0.27
C ASP A 143 19.95 5.85 -0.84
#